data_AF-A0A0R3WVQ6-F1
#
_entry.id   AF-A0A0R3WVQ6-F1
#
_cell.length_a   1.000
_cell.length_b   1.000
_cell.length_c   1.000
_cell.angle_alpha   90.00
_cell.angle_beta   90.00
_cell.angle_gamma   90.00
#
_symmetry.space_group_name_H-M   'P 1'
#
loop_
_entity.id
_entity.type
_entity.pdbx_description
1 polymer ?
#
loop_
_entity_poly.entity_id
_entity_poly.type
_entity_poly.pdbx_seq_one_letter_code
_entity_poly.pdbx_strand_id
1 'polypeptide(L)'
;MLFKYDQTSAMFSFPEGKYSDAIDLYTKAINVEEKAVYYANRSFAYLKTELFGAAAADASKAIELDPSYIKGYYRRASANMAMGHYNLALKDFDTAGS
;
A
#
# COMPACT_ATOMS: atom_id res chain seq x y z
N MET A 1 15.34 -10.73 39.96
CA MET A 1 14.57 -11.82 39.32
C MET A 1 13.18 -11.29 39.03
N LEU A 2 12.73 -11.45 37.78
CA LEU A 2 11.33 -11.32 37.31
C LEU A 2 10.73 -9.91 37.28
N PHE A 3 11.04 -9.18 36.20
CA PHE A 3 10.14 -8.18 35.63
C PHE A 3 8.82 -8.88 35.34
N LYS A 4 7.79 -8.57 36.13
CA LYS A 4 6.41 -8.92 35.82
C LYS A 4 6.06 -8.16 34.54
N TYR A 5 5.91 -8.90 33.44
CA TYR A 5 5.28 -8.46 32.22
C TYR A 5 3.92 -7.87 32.59
N ASP A 6 3.85 -6.55 32.63
CA ASP A 6 2.63 -5.83 32.91
C ASP A 6 1.70 -6.00 31.70
N GLN A 7 0.50 -6.51 31.93
CA GLN A 7 -0.51 -6.83 30.91
C GLN A 7 -1.13 -5.58 30.26
N THR A 8 -0.47 -4.42 30.40
CA THR A 8 -0.89 -3.10 29.92
C THR A 8 -0.30 -2.73 28.55
N SER A 9 0.68 -3.50 28.03
CA SER A 9 1.23 -3.27 26.67
C SER A 9 0.31 -3.74 25.53
N ALA A 10 -0.79 -4.43 25.85
CA ALA A 10 -1.73 -4.96 24.86
C ALA A 10 -2.75 -3.91 24.33
N MET A 11 -2.68 -2.64 24.75
CA MET A 11 -3.78 -1.67 24.58
C MET A 11 -3.45 -0.40 23.76
N PHE A 12 -2.27 -0.26 23.16
CA PHE A 12 -2.09 0.71 22.08
C PHE A 12 -2.43 0.04 20.74
N SER A 13 -3.71 0.07 20.42
CA SER A 13 -4.36 -0.52 19.26
C SER A 13 -3.85 0.13 17.96
N PHE A 14 -2.85 -0.47 17.30
CA PHE A 14 -2.36 0.03 16.02
C PHE A 14 -3.05 -0.64 14.83
N PRO A 15 -3.59 0.13 13.88
CA PRO A 15 -3.91 -0.33 12.53
C PRO A 15 -2.73 -1.01 11.82
N GLU A 16 -1.50 -0.70 12.22
CA GLU A 16 -0.24 -1.13 11.60
C GLU A 16 -0.08 -2.65 11.52
N GLY A 17 -0.41 -3.38 12.59
CA GLY A 17 -0.30 -4.85 12.58
C GLY A 17 -1.17 -5.51 11.50
N LYS A 18 -2.35 -4.95 11.24
CA LYS A 18 -3.25 -5.45 10.19
C LYS A 18 -2.72 -5.17 8.79
N TYR A 19 -2.00 -4.07 8.61
CA TYR A 19 -1.41 -3.72 7.31
C TYR A 19 -0.16 -4.54 7.02
N SER A 20 0.66 -4.85 8.03
CA SER A 20 1.77 -5.79 7.89
C SER A 20 1.29 -7.19 7.50
N ASP A 21 0.29 -7.73 8.18
CA ASP A 21 -0.31 -9.02 7.82
C ASP A 21 -0.89 -9.00 6.39
N ALA A 22 -1.54 -7.89 6.00
CA ALA A 22 -2.06 -7.73 4.65
C ALA A 22 -0.94 -7.72 3.59
N ILE A 23 0.20 -7.08 3.87
CA ILE A 23 1.36 -7.09 2.98
C ILE A 23 1.85 -8.52 2.74
N ASP A 24 1.95 -9.32 3.80
CA ASP A 24 2.40 -10.71 3.71
C ASP A 24 1.41 -11.58 2.92
N LEU A 25 0.10 -11.41 3.19
CA LEU A 25 -0.95 -12.15 2.48
C LEU A 25 -0.96 -11.81 0.98
N TYR A 26 -0.87 -10.53 0.61
CA TYR A 26 -0.82 -10.15 -0.80
C TYR A 26 0.48 -10.58 -1.46
N THR A 27 1.60 -10.60 -0.74
CA THR A 27 2.86 -11.14 -1.27
C THR A 27 2.74 -12.62 -1.63
N LYS A 28 2.11 -13.41 -0.75
CA LYS A 28 1.81 -14.83 -1.05
C LYS A 28 0.87 -14.96 -2.25
N ALA A 29 -0.19 -14.15 -2.32
CA ALA A 29 -1.13 -14.17 -3.45
C ALA A 29 -0.44 -13.86 -4.78
N ILE A 30 0.42 -12.84 -4.82
CA ILE A 30 1.20 -12.43 -6.00
C ILE A 30 2.13 -13.55 -6.47
N ASN A 31 2.75 -14.29 -5.55
CA ASN A 31 3.61 -15.43 -5.89
C ASN A 31 2.83 -16.60 -6.52
N VAL A 32 1.52 -16.70 -6.27
CA VAL A 32 0.66 -17.71 -6.90
C VAL A 32 0.16 -17.21 -8.25
N GLU A 33 -0.28 -15.95 -8.32
CA GLU A 33 -0.79 -15.33 -9.53
C GLU A 33 -0.65 -13.80 -9.48
N GLU A 34 -0.13 -13.22 -10.56
CA GLU A 34 -0.05 -11.78 -10.70
C GLU A 34 -1.39 -11.20 -11.16
N LYS A 35 -2.01 -10.36 -10.30
CA LYS A 35 -3.21 -9.59 -10.65
C LYS A 35 -3.06 -8.15 -10.20
N ALA A 36 -3.55 -7.21 -11.02
CA ALA A 36 -3.54 -5.78 -10.71
C ALA A 36 -4.15 -5.46 -9.34
N VAL A 37 -5.23 -6.14 -8.98
CA VAL A 37 -5.91 -5.98 -7.68
C VAL A 37 -5.02 -6.33 -6.48
N TYR A 38 -4.15 -7.34 -6.58
CA TYR A 38 -3.28 -7.75 -5.47
C TYR A 38 -2.18 -6.71 -5.25
N TYR A 39 -1.54 -6.26 -6.34
CA TYR A 39 -0.57 -5.18 -6.29
C TYR A 39 -1.18 -3.87 -5.77
N ALA A 40 -2.36 -3.47 -6.24
CA ALA A 40 -3.01 -2.24 -5.77
C ALA A 40 -3.44 -2.28 -4.29
N ASN A 41 -3.85 -3.45 -3.79
CA ASN A 41 -4.19 -3.61 -2.38
C ASN A 41 -2.95 -3.69 -1.47
N ARG A 42 -1.86 -4.32 -1.93
CA ARG A 42 -0.58 -4.30 -1.20
C ARG A 42 0.03 -2.90 -1.18
N SER A 43 -0.07 -2.16 -2.29
CA SER A 43 0.25 -0.73 -2.35
C SER A 43 -0.50 0.09 -1.30
N PHE A 44 -1.81 -0.17 -1.13
CA PHE A 44 -2.59 0.49 -0.08
C PHE A 44 -2.08 0.19 1.33
N ALA A 45 -1.72 -1.06 1.61
CA ALA A 45 -1.15 -1.43 2.90
C ALA A 45 0.22 -0.77 3.12
N TYR A 46 1.05 -0.64 2.07
CA TYR A 46 2.28 0.14 2.12
C TYR A 46 2.04 1.63 2.38
N LEU A 47 1.01 2.26 1.79
CA LEU A 47 0.63 3.64 2.09
C LEU A 47 0.28 3.82 3.58
N LYS A 48 -0.39 2.83 4.18
CA LYS A 48 -0.81 2.85 5.58
C LYS A 48 0.30 2.56 6.58
N THR A 49 1.43 2.06 6.10
CA THR A 49 2.66 1.84 6.87
C THR A 49 3.77 2.81 6.46
N GLU A 50 3.41 3.87 5.73
CA GLU A 50 4.32 4.94 5.27
C GLU A 50 5.48 4.47 4.38
N LEU A 51 5.39 3.26 3.82
CA LEU A 51 6.34 2.71 2.85
C LEU A 51 6.02 3.21 1.44
N PHE A 52 6.08 4.53 1.25
CA PHE A 52 5.57 5.19 0.03
C PHE A 52 6.28 4.76 -1.26
N GLY A 53 7.58 4.48 -1.22
CA GLY A 53 8.31 3.97 -2.38
C GLY A 53 7.81 2.60 -2.84
N ALA A 54 7.58 1.69 -1.89
CA ALA A 54 7.02 0.37 -2.17
C ALA A 54 5.57 0.49 -2.67
N ALA A 55 4.78 1.40 -2.08
CA ALA A 55 3.43 1.69 -2.54
C ALA A 55 3.41 2.18 -4.01
N ALA A 56 4.31 3.08 -4.39
CA ALA A 56 4.40 3.58 -5.77
C ALA A 56 4.82 2.49 -6.77
N ALA A 57 5.74 1.61 -6.37
CA ALA A 57 6.19 0.48 -7.19
C ALA A 57 5.04 -0.51 -7.45
N ASP A 58 4.35 -0.96 -6.40
CA ASP A 58 3.21 -1.86 -6.53
C ASP A 58 2.05 -1.23 -7.31
N ALA A 59 1.76 0.05 -7.08
CA ALA A 59 0.75 0.76 -7.86
C ALA A 59 1.10 0.85 -9.35
N SER A 60 2.39 1.05 -9.66
CA SER A 60 2.87 1.03 -11.06
C SER A 60 2.71 -0.33 -11.69
N LYS A 61 3.03 -1.42 -10.96
CA LYS A 61 2.82 -2.78 -11.45
C LYS A 61 1.34 -3.10 -11.66
N ALA A 62 0.46 -2.61 -10.79
CA ALA A 62 -0.98 -2.75 -10.98
C ALA A 62 -1.47 -2.10 -12.28
N ILE A 63 -0.97 -0.89 -12.58
CA ILE A 63 -1.28 -0.16 -13.83
C ILE A 63 -0.70 -0.89 -15.05
N GLU A 64 0.51 -1.45 -14.95
CA GLU A 64 1.13 -2.23 -16.03
C GLU A 64 0.32 -3.48 -16.38
N LEU A 65 -0.18 -4.19 -15.36
CA LEU A 65 -0.99 -5.40 -15.54
C LEU A 65 -2.41 -5.09 -16.05
N ASP A 66 -3.01 -4.01 -15.57
CA ASP A 66 -4.31 -3.54 -16.02
C ASP A 66 -4.35 -2.00 -16.08
N PRO A 67 -4.09 -1.42 -17.25
CA PRO A 67 -4.12 0.02 -17.44
C PRO A 67 -5.49 0.66 -17.22
N SER A 68 -6.57 -0.13 -17.18
CA SER A 68 -7.93 0.33 -16.87
C SER A 68 -8.23 0.31 -15.36
N TYR A 69 -7.33 -0.24 -14.55
CA TYR A 69 -7.52 -0.35 -13.10
C TYR A 69 -7.27 0.98 -12.40
N ILE A 70 -8.29 1.84 -12.40
CA ILE A 70 -8.27 3.21 -11.88
C ILE A 70 -7.70 3.31 -10.46
N LYS A 71 -7.94 2.31 -9.60
CA LYS A 71 -7.37 2.29 -8.24
C LYS A 71 -5.84 2.29 -8.24
N GLY A 72 -5.19 1.69 -9.23
CA GLY A 72 -3.73 1.72 -9.39
C GLY A 72 -3.22 3.16 -9.50
N TYR A 73 -3.85 3.99 -10.34
CA TYR A 73 -3.49 5.42 -10.48
C TYR A 73 -3.72 6.20 -9.18
N TYR A 74 -4.86 6.01 -8.51
CA TYR A 74 -5.10 6.66 -7.20
C TYR A 74 -4.03 6.29 -6.16
N ARG A 75 -3.58 5.03 -6.11
CA ARG A 75 -2.55 4.57 -5.18
C ARG A 75 -1.19 5.17 -5.52
N ARG A 76 -0.80 5.20 -6.80
CA ARG A 76 0.46 5.80 -7.25
C ARG A 76 0.49 7.30 -7.01
N ALA A 77 -0.63 7.99 -7.27
CA ALA A 77 -0.79 9.41 -6.99
C ALA A 77 -0.62 9.70 -5.49
N SER A 78 -1.30 8.93 -4.63
CA SER A 78 -1.20 9.08 -3.18
C SER A 78 0.23 8.86 -2.67
N ALA A 79 0.93 7.86 -3.20
CA ALA A 79 2.33 7.58 -2.84
C ALA A 79 3.26 8.72 -3.29
N ASN A 80 3.11 9.20 -4.53
CA ASN A 80 3.88 10.33 -5.05
C ASN A 80 3.60 11.62 -4.27
N MET A 81 2.36 11.87 -3.87
CA MET A 81 2.01 13.02 -3.05
C MET A 81 2.70 12.97 -1.68
N ALA A 82 2.73 11.80 -1.03
CA ALA A 82 3.43 11.60 0.24
C ALA A 82 4.96 11.76 0.12
N MET A 83 5.54 11.43 -1.05
CA MET A 83 6.97 11.64 -1.35
C MET A 83 7.31 13.06 -1.85
N GLY A 84 6.32 13.95 -2.00
CA GLY A 84 6.52 15.31 -2.51
C GLY A 84 6.63 15.42 -4.04
N HIS A 85 6.35 14.35 -4.78
CA HIS A 85 6.33 14.31 -6.24
C HIS A 85 4.98 14.82 -6.80
N TYR A 86 4.61 16.06 -6.49
CA TYR A 86 3.26 16.59 -6.76
C TYR A 86 2.88 16.57 -8.24
N ASN A 87 3.80 16.90 -9.15
CA ASN A 87 3.53 16.88 -10.60
C ASN A 87 3.15 15.48 -11.10
N LEU A 88 3.81 14.44 -10.57
CA LEU A 88 3.49 13.05 -10.92
C LEU A 88 2.14 12.64 -10.33
N ALA A 89 1.85 13.06 -9.10
CA ALA A 89 0.58 12.77 -8.44
C ALA A 89 -0.61 13.40 -9.18
N LEU A 90 -0.50 14.67 -9.59
CA LEU A 90 -1.55 15.36 -10.33
C LEU A 90 -1.88 14.66 -11.65
N LYS A 91 -0.87 14.28 -12.43
CA LYS A 91 -1.06 13.53 -13.68
C LYS A 91 -1.85 12.23 -13.48
N ASP A 92 -1.53 11.50 -12.41
CA ASP A 92 -2.22 10.26 -12.09
C ASP A 92 -3.65 10.52 -11.59
N PHE A 93 -3.90 11.59 -10.83
CA PHE A 93 -5.26 11.97 -10.41
C PHE A 93 -6.14 12.40 -11.58
N ASP A 94 -5.61 13.16 -12.52
CA ASP A 94 -6.32 13.54 -13.75
C ASP A 94 -6.74 12.28 -14.54
N THR A 95 -5.82 11.32 -14.66
CA THR A 95 -6.09 10.03 -15.30
C THR A 95 -7.14 9.22 -14.54
N ALA A 96 -7.15 9.29 -13.21
CA ALA A 96 -8.07 8.52 -12.37
C ALA A 96 -9.47 9.14 -12.22
N GLY A 97 -9.61 10.44 -12.53
CA GLY A 97 -10.86 11.19 -12.49
C GLY A 97 -11.52 11.43 -13.85
N SER A 98 -10.85 11.04 -14.95
CA SER A 98 -11.37 11.08 -16.33
C SER A 98 -12.16 9.81 -16.66
#